data_AF-A0A7R9VSG6-F1
#
_entry.id   AF-A0A7R9VSG6-F1
#
_cell.length_a   1.000
_cell.length_b   1.000
_cell.length_c   1.000
_cell.angle_alpha   90.00
_cell.angle_beta   90.00
_cell.angle_gamma   90.00
#
_symmetry.space_group_name_H-M   'P 1'
#
loop_
_entity.id
_entity.type
_entity.pdbx_description
1 polymer ?
#
loop_
_entity_poly.entity_id
_entity_poly.type
_entity_poly.pdbx_seq_one_letter_code
_entity_poly.pdbx_strand_id
1 'polypeptide(L)'
;IAGLSSGAPRNDGISTPRGGLRLGKMVPEDDFFRQVECGFQASYTRHTGRMIASEAGTAGEPYSTVSSCSWDLSIKPMQGWGNNSGQKATAGWLSVLSVFEPHWQILMADGVASGWLDWGGKRYEFDAAPAYAEKNWGGGFPSKWAWAQCNSFDGCPG
;
A
#
# COMPACT_ATOMS: atom_id res chain seq x y z
N ILE A 1 -6.81 -1.76 8.53
CA ILE A 1 -5.40 -1.52 8.21
C ILE A 1 -4.81 -0.77 9.39
N ALA A 2 -4.00 -1.47 10.18
CA ALA A 2 -3.03 -0.97 11.14
C ALA A 2 -2.05 -2.12 11.31
N GLY A 3 -0.92 -2.07 10.61
CA GLY A 3 0.19 -3.01 10.78
C GLY A 3 1.24 -2.33 11.65
N LEU A 4 1.07 -2.40 12.97
CA LEU A 4 2.15 -2.11 13.91
C LEU A 4 2.79 -3.47 14.23
N SER A 5 4.00 -3.70 13.73
CA SER A 5 4.82 -4.86 14.11
C SER A 5 5.82 -4.39 15.16
N SER A 6 5.60 -4.75 16.43
CA SER A 6 6.60 -4.67 17.49
C SER A 6 6.53 -5.97 18.30
N GLY A 7 7.64 -6.70 18.41
CA GLY A 7 7.67 -8.04 19.00
C GLY A 7 7.68 -8.10 20.53
N ALA A 8 6.81 -8.99 21.08
CA ALA A 8 6.85 -9.80 22.32
C ALA A 8 6.90 -9.13 23.72
N PRO A 9 6.44 -9.78 24.84
CA PRO A 9 6.08 -11.20 25.02
C PRO A 9 4.63 -11.50 25.51
N ARG A 10 4.33 -12.81 25.63
CA ARG A 10 3.03 -13.46 25.94
C ARG A 10 2.51 -13.18 27.35
N ASN A 11 1.19 -13.00 27.53
CA ASN A 11 0.36 -13.77 28.47
C ASN A 11 -1.17 -13.57 28.27
N ASP A 12 -1.85 -14.70 28.11
CA ASP A 12 -3.15 -15.15 28.61
C ASP A 12 -4.35 -14.19 28.75
N GLY A 13 -5.45 -14.50 28.03
CA GLY A 13 -6.78 -13.97 28.34
C GLY A 13 -7.72 -13.95 27.14
N ILE A 14 -8.41 -15.06 26.87
CA ILE A 14 -9.50 -15.12 25.88
C ILE A 14 -10.67 -14.27 26.40
N SER A 15 -10.86 -13.10 25.79
CA SER A 15 -12.18 -12.46 25.70
C SER A 15 -12.28 -11.81 24.33
N THR A 16 -13.21 -12.31 23.50
CA THR A 16 -13.53 -11.73 22.20
C THR A 16 -14.32 -10.44 22.38
N PRO A 17 -13.84 -9.27 21.91
CA PRO A 17 -14.69 -8.09 21.82
C PRO A 17 -15.36 -8.06 20.44
N ARG A 18 -16.69 -8.11 20.42
CA ARG A 18 -17.50 -7.64 19.29
C ARG A 18 -17.34 -6.12 19.20
N GLY A 19 -16.46 -5.65 18.32
CA GLY A 19 -16.28 -4.24 18.03
C GLY A 19 -16.02 -4.05 16.55
N GLY A 20 -16.87 -3.29 15.87
CA GLY A 20 -16.56 -2.82 14.51
C GLY A 20 -15.21 -2.11 14.53
N LEU A 21 -14.39 -2.37 13.51
CA LEU A 21 -13.06 -1.77 13.36
C LEU A 21 -13.18 -0.23 13.35
N ARG A 22 -12.84 0.42 14.47
CA ARG A 22 -12.53 1.85 14.46
C ARG A 22 -11.26 2.02 13.62
N LEU A 23 -11.40 2.60 12.43
CA LEU A 23 -10.24 3.07 11.66
C LEU A 23 -9.52 4.12 12.51
N GLY A 24 -8.28 3.83 12.89
CA GLY A 24 -7.43 4.80 13.56
C GLY A 24 -7.22 6.02 12.65
N LYS A 25 -7.29 7.23 13.23
CA LYS A 25 -6.97 8.46 12.51
C LYS A 25 -5.50 8.40 12.10
N MET A 26 -5.19 8.77 10.85
CA MET A 26 -3.79 8.93 10.43
C MET A 26 -3.10 9.96 11.33
N VAL A 27 -1.86 9.69 11.68
CA VAL A 27 -1.03 10.65 12.41
C VAL A 27 -0.45 11.67 11.43
N PRO A 28 -0.28 12.94 11.81
CA PRO A 28 0.43 13.92 10.99
C PRO A 28 1.83 13.43 10.59
N GLU A 29 2.32 13.94 9.46
CA GLU A 29 3.63 13.56 8.88
C GLU A 29 4.78 13.74 9.86
N ASP A 30 4.88 14.91 10.50
CA ASP A 30 5.94 15.21 11.48
C ASP A 30 5.90 14.24 12.67
N ASP A 31 4.70 13.90 13.13
CA ASP A 31 4.51 12.95 14.22
C ASP A 31 4.88 11.53 13.79
N PHE A 32 4.54 11.15 12.57
CA PHE A 32 4.90 9.85 11.98
C PHE A 32 6.42 9.68 11.94
N PHE A 33 7.14 10.62 11.32
CA PHE A 33 8.59 10.50 11.14
C PHE A 33 9.39 10.65 12.43
N ARG A 34 8.79 11.24 13.47
CA ARG A 34 9.35 11.28 14.83
C ARG A 34 9.21 9.95 15.57
N GLN A 35 8.18 9.15 15.28
CA GLN A 35 7.83 7.95 16.04
C GLN A 35 8.12 6.64 15.30
N VAL A 36 8.22 6.69 13.96
CA VAL A 36 8.35 5.50 13.11
C VAL A 36 9.72 5.48 12.44
N GLU A 37 10.54 4.52 12.86
CA GLU A 37 11.87 4.29 12.28
C GLU A 37 11.77 3.51 10.95
N CYS A 38 10.89 2.52 10.89
CA CYS A 38 10.59 1.74 9.69
C CYS A 38 9.12 1.30 9.71
N GLY A 39 8.37 1.58 8.64
CA GLY A 39 6.95 1.28 8.52
C GLY A 39 6.21 2.29 7.65
N PHE A 40 4.89 2.14 7.57
CA PHE A 40 4.04 3.03 6.80
C PHE A 40 2.66 3.19 7.41
N GLN A 41 1.99 4.27 7.03
CA GLN A 41 0.56 4.46 7.19
C GLN A 41 -0.06 4.82 5.84
N ALA A 42 -1.26 4.32 5.59
CA ALA A 42 -1.97 4.57 4.35
C ALA A 42 -3.46 4.72 4.59
N SER A 43 -4.06 5.65 3.85
CA SER A 43 -5.51 5.78 3.67
C SER A 43 -5.82 5.86 2.17
N TYR A 44 -7.08 6.10 1.85
CA TYR A 44 -7.51 6.31 0.46
C TYR A 44 -6.92 7.57 -0.18
N THR A 45 -6.45 8.54 0.62
CA THR A 45 -6.03 9.87 0.13
C THR A 45 -4.61 10.25 0.54
N ARG A 46 -3.90 9.37 1.26
CA ARG A 46 -2.52 9.63 1.67
C ARG A 46 -1.75 8.35 1.92
N HIS A 47 -0.47 8.35 1.58
CA HIS A 47 0.48 7.31 1.90
C HIS A 47 1.76 7.92 2.44
N THR A 48 2.12 7.58 3.67
CA THR A 48 3.34 8.06 4.34
C THR A 48 4.14 6.84 4.77
N GLY A 49 5.46 6.86 4.58
CA GLY A 49 6.28 5.73 5.01
C GLY A 49 7.76 6.03 5.07
N ARG A 50 8.47 5.14 5.76
CA ARG A 50 9.93 5.08 5.84
C ARG A 50 10.35 3.63 5.83
N MET A 51 11.37 3.32 5.04
CA MET A 51 11.99 2.00 5.00
C MET A 51 13.50 2.16 5.16
N ILE A 52 14.09 1.19 5.85
CA ILE A 52 15.54 1.02 5.98
C ILE A 52 15.87 -0.30 5.29
N ALA A 53 16.92 -0.32 4.48
CA ALA A 53 17.33 -1.53 3.80
C ALA A 53 17.70 -2.63 4.81
N SER A 54 17.26 -3.84 4.51
CA SER A 54 17.61 -5.05 5.23
C SER A 54 17.71 -6.17 4.22
N GLU A 55 18.89 -6.77 4.12
CA GLU A 55 19.12 -7.93 3.24
C GLU A 55 18.78 -9.26 3.91
N ALA A 56 18.25 -9.22 5.13
CA ALA A 56 17.86 -10.40 5.86
C ALA A 56 16.72 -11.13 5.13
N GLY A 57 17.03 -12.29 4.55
CA GLY A 57 16.07 -13.13 3.82
C GLY A 57 15.96 -12.83 2.32
N THR A 58 16.75 -11.90 1.78
CA THR A 58 16.85 -11.70 0.32
C THR A 58 17.58 -12.87 -0.32
N ALA A 59 16.99 -13.49 -1.34
CA ALA A 59 17.65 -14.53 -2.13
C ALA A 59 18.45 -13.90 -3.28
N GLY A 60 19.76 -14.17 -3.33
CA GLY A 60 20.66 -13.65 -4.36
C GLY A 60 21.16 -12.23 -4.07
N GLU A 61 21.95 -11.68 -5.01
CA GLU A 61 22.48 -10.32 -4.91
C GLU A 61 21.40 -9.30 -5.28
N PRO A 62 21.17 -8.27 -4.45
CA PRO A 62 20.24 -7.20 -4.77
C PRO A 62 20.68 -6.43 -6.03
N TYR A 63 19.75 -6.16 -6.95
CA TYR A 63 20.05 -5.42 -8.18
C TYR A 63 20.46 -3.96 -7.94
N SER A 64 19.96 -3.33 -6.87
CA SER A 64 20.28 -1.97 -6.44
C SER A 64 19.68 -1.72 -5.07
N THR A 65 20.47 -1.20 -4.12
CA THR A 65 20.00 -0.88 -2.76
C THR A 65 20.41 0.53 -2.36
N VAL A 66 19.47 1.25 -1.75
CA VAL A 66 19.78 2.46 -0.97
C VAL A 66 19.58 2.12 0.49
N SER A 67 20.36 2.73 1.38
CA SER A 67 20.27 2.45 2.82
C SER A 67 18.90 2.79 3.42
N SER A 68 18.21 3.78 2.86
CA SER A 68 16.89 4.21 3.31
C SER A 68 16.06 4.85 2.21
N CYS A 69 14.75 4.84 2.44
CA CYS A 69 13.75 5.50 1.62
C CYS A 69 12.66 6.06 2.53
N SER A 70 12.14 7.25 2.22
CA SER A 70 10.96 7.80 2.92
C SER A 70 10.09 8.59 1.96
N TRP A 71 8.81 8.69 2.25
CA TRP A 71 7.87 9.37 1.36
C TRP A 71 6.65 9.88 2.12
N ASP A 72 6.04 10.90 1.55
CA ASP A 72 4.69 11.32 1.88
C ASP A 72 3.97 11.77 0.60
N LEU A 73 2.89 11.08 0.27
CA LEU A 73 2.12 11.28 -0.94
C LEU A 73 0.67 11.54 -0.58
N SER A 74 0.12 12.67 -1.03
CA SER A 74 -1.32 12.88 -1.11
C SER A 74 -1.85 12.31 -2.41
N ILE A 75 -3.00 11.64 -2.33
CA ILE A 75 -3.63 10.95 -3.45
C ILE A 75 -5.01 11.55 -3.68
N LYS A 76 -5.26 12.00 -4.90
CA LYS A 76 -6.58 12.37 -5.40
C LYS A 76 -7.08 11.24 -6.30
N PRO A 77 -7.94 10.35 -5.79
CA PRO A 77 -8.52 9.28 -6.59
C PRO A 77 -9.52 9.86 -7.60
N MET A 78 -9.47 9.36 -8.82
CA MET A 78 -10.35 9.78 -9.91
C MET A 78 -11.27 8.65 -10.36
N GLN A 79 -10.72 7.43 -10.50
CA GLN A 79 -11.49 6.26 -10.92
C GLN A 79 -11.19 5.03 -10.04
N GLY A 80 -12.27 4.31 -9.76
CA GLY A 80 -12.24 3.02 -9.09
C GLY A 80 -12.19 1.84 -10.06
N TRP A 81 -12.18 0.61 -9.53
CA TRP A 81 -12.30 -0.60 -10.34
C TRP A 81 -13.75 -0.92 -10.67
N GLY A 82 -14.04 -1.20 -11.94
CA GLY A 82 -15.34 -1.65 -12.41
C GLY A 82 -16.19 -0.53 -13.00
N ASN A 83 -17.25 -0.12 -12.30
CA ASN A 83 -18.18 0.90 -12.81
C ASN A 83 -17.93 2.24 -12.11
N ASN A 84 -18.15 3.35 -12.82
CA ASN A 84 -18.00 4.72 -12.31
C ASN A 84 -18.97 5.07 -11.16
N SER A 85 -19.93 4.18 -10.85
CA SER A 85 -20.87 4.32 -9.73
C SER A 85 -20.35 3.74 -8.40
N GLY A 86 -19.15 3.14 -8.36
CA GLY A 86 -18.53 2.65 -7.13
C GLY A 86 -17.53 1.51 -7.32
N GLN A 87 -16.56 1.43 -6.40
CA GLN A 87 -15.51 0.41 -6.37
C GLN A 87 -16.11 -1.00 -6.32
N LYS A 88 -15.73 -1.86 -7.28
CA LYS A 88 -16.10 -3.27 -7.29
C LYS A 88 -14.95 -4.15 -6.78
N ALA A 89 -15.32 -5.32 -6.28
CA ALA A 89 -14.36 -6.38 -6.00
C ALA A 89 -13.68 -6.82 -7.31
N THR A 90 -12.36 -6.96 -7.28
CA THR A 90 -11.57 -7.11 -8.51
C THR A 90 -11.78 -8.48 -9.17
N ALA A 91 -11.92 -9.52 -8.33
CA ALA A 91 -12.34 -10.85 -8.74
C ALA A 91 -13.87 -11.07 -8.66
N GLY A 92 -14.67 -10.00 -8.56
CA GLY A 92 -16.11 -10.11 -8.35
C GLY A 92 -16.46 -10.88 -7.06
N TRP A 93 -17.47 -11.75 -7.09
CA TRP A 93 -17.88 -12.54 -5.93
C TRP A 93 -16.83 -13.57 -5.48
N LEU A 94 -15.90 -13.97 -6.37
CA LEU A 94 -14.83 -14.92 -6.04
C LEU A 94 -13.83 -14.35 -5.04
N SER A 95 -13.74 -13.01 -4.91
CA SER A 95 -12.85 -12.37 -3.94
C SER A 95 -13.22 -12.65 -2.48
N VAL A 96 -14.41 -13.21 -2.23
CA VAL A 96 -14.91 -13.53 -0.89
C VAL A 96 -14.47 -14.93 -0.44
N LEU A 97 -14.07 -15.80 -1.37
CA LEU A 97 -13.68 -17.17 -1.07
C LEU A 97 -12.19 -17.23 -0.70
N SER A 98 -11.92 -17.60 0.55
CA SER A 98 -10.57 -17.74 1.11
C SER A 98 -9.71 -18.83 0.47
N VAL A 99 -10.27 -19.66 -0.41
CA VAL A 99 -9.52 -20.68 -1.17
C VAL A 99 -8.68 -20.07 -2.31
N PHE A 100 -8.99 -18.85 -2.76
CA PHE A 100 -8.28 -18.17 -3.84
C PHE A 100 -7.25 -17.18 -3.30
N GLU A 101 -6.16 -17.71 -2.75
CA GLU A 101 -4.99 -16.92 -2.38
C GLU A 101 -4.00 -16.77 -3.56
N PRO A 102 -3.27 -15.64 -3.67
CA PRO A 102 -3.43 -14.42 -2.89
C PRO A 102 -4.73 -13.70 -3.28
N HIS A 103 -5.32 -13.03 -2.30
CA HIS A 103 -6.37 -12.06 -2.57
C HIS A 103 -5.71 -10.82 -3.19
N TRP A 104 -6.39 -10.25 -4.17
CA TRP A 104 -5.92 -9.10 -4.93
C TRP A 104 -7.08 -8.12 -5.12
N GLN A 105 -6.83 -6.84 -4.86
CA GLN A 105 -7.83 -5.80 -5.02
C GLN A 105 -7.20 -4.51 -5.55
N ILE A 106 -7.70 -4.05 -6.69
CA ILE A 106 -7.48 -2.67 -7.14
C ILE A 106 -8.18 -1.75 -6.16
N LEU A 107 -7.48 -0.78 -5.61
CA LEU A 107 -8.00 0.23 -4.70
C LEU A 107 -8.33 1.53 -5.44
N MET A 108 -7.56 1.84 -6.49
CA MET A 108 -7.73 3.00 -7.34
C MET A 108 -7.18 2.64 -8.72
N ALA A 109 -8.05 2.66 -9.72
CA ALA A 109 -7.67 2.38 -11.10
C ALA A 109 -6.95 3.57 -11.72
N ASP A 110 -7.40 4.79 -11.40
CA ASP A 110 -6.82 6.03 -11.90
C ASP A 110 -6.95 7.14 -10.85
N GLY A 111 -5.96 8.02 -10.82
CA GLY A 111 -5.81 9.08 -9.84
C GLY A 111 -4.53 9.87 -10.07
N VAL A 112 -4.36 10.91 -9.26
CA VAL A 112 -3.11 11.67 -9.25
C VAL A 112 -2.52 11.73 -7.85
N ALA A 113 -1.20 11.72 -7.77
CA ALA A 113 -0.45 11.84 -6.54
C ALA A 113 0.45 13.10 -6.56
N SER A 114 0.49 13.80 -5.43
CA SER A 114 1.39 14.91 -5.18
C SER A 114 2.11 14.70 -3.86
N GLY A 115 3.31 15.24 -3.72
CA GLY A 115 4.14 15.07 -2.53
C GLY A 115 5.53 14.63 -2.93
N TRP A 116 6.16 13.78 -2.13
CA TRP A 116 7.58 13.55 -2.25
C TRP A 116 8.04 12.13 -1.92
N LEU A 117 9.19 11.77 -2.49
CA LEU A 117 9.96 10.57 -2.19
C LEU A 117 11.43 10.95 -2.00
N ASP A 118 12.00 10.58 -0.87
CA ASP A 118 13.45 10.55 -0.65
C ASP A 118 13.94 9.11 -0.86
N TRP A 119 14.87 8.93 -1.79
CA TRP A 119 15.46 7.64 -2.13
C TRP A 119 16.98 7.73 -1.99
N GLY A 120 17.52 7.19 -0.91
CA GLY A 120 18.96 7.24 -0.63
C GLY A 120 19.53 8.67 -0.55
N GLY A 121 18.75 9.62 -0.02
CA GLY A 121 19.13 11.03 0.08
C GLY A 121 18.86 11.84 -1.19
N LYS A 122 18.30 11.24 -2.24
CA LYS A 122 17.83 11.96 -3.43
C LYS A 122 16.34 12.22 -3.33
N ARG A 123 15.98 13.49 -3.36
CA ARG A 123 14.59 13.97 -3.34
C ARG A 123 13.95 13.95 -4.74
N TYR A 124 12.75 13.40 -4.82
CA TYR A 124 11.84 13.45 -5.96
C TYR A 124 10.55 14.12 -5.50
N GLU A 125 10.09 15.09 -6.28
CA GLU A 125 8.84 15.80 -6.04
C GLU A 125 7.84 15.40 -7.13
N PHE A 126 6.59 15.19 -6.72
CA PHE A 126 5.48 14.83 -7.59
C PHE A 126 4.45 15.93 -7.53
N ASP A 127 3.99 16.36 -8.71
CA ASP A 127 2.86 17.27 -8.85
C ASP A 127 1.85 16.66 -9.81
N ALA A 128 0.70 16.28 -9.26
CA ALA A 128 -0.41 15.64 -9.98
C ALA A 128 0.03 14.49 -10.90
N ALA A 129 1.02 13.70 -10.46
CA ALA A 129 1.55 12.59 -11.23
C ALA A 129 0.53 11.45 -11.30
N PRO A 130 0.36 10.77 -12.45
CA PRO A 130 -0.56 9.63 -12.57
C PRO A 130 -0.27 8.55 -11.53
N ALA A 131 -1.33 8.02 -10.92
CA ALA A 131 -1.24 7.06 -9.83
C ALA A 131 -2.21 5.90 -10.00
N TYR A 132 -1.81 4.75 -9.47
CA TYR A 132 -2.60 3.52 -9.37
C TYR A 132 -2.32 2.89 -8.00
N ALA A 133 -3.31 2.26 -7.40
CA ALA A 133 -3.13 1.57 -6.12
C ALA A 133 -3.84 0.21 -6.12
N GLU A 134 -3.14 -0.80 -5.61
CA GLU A 134 -3.67 -2.14 -5.36
C GLU A 134 -3.22 -2.67 -3.99
N LYS A 135 -3.89 -3.73 -3.53
CA LYS A 135 -3.53 -4.42 -2.30
C LYS A 135 -3.60 -5.91 -2.50
N ASN A 136 -2.55 -6.59 -2.03
CA ASN A 136 -2.39 -8.03 -2.07
C ASN A 136 -2.29 -8.57 -0.65
N TRP A 137 -2.99 -9.66 -0.34
CA TRP A 137 -2.91 -10.31 0.98
C TRP A 137 -3.27 -11.80 0.89
N GLY A 138 -2.75 -12.60 1.80
CA GLY A 138 -2.94 -14.06 1.80
C GLY A 138 -1.68 -14.76 2.29
N GLY A 139 -1.78 -16.06 2.57
CA GLY A 139 -0.65 -16.89 2.99
C GLY A 139 0.20 -17.43 1.83
N GLY A 140 -0.36 -17.51 0.63
CA GLY A 140 0.33 -17.99 -0.58
C GLY A 140 0.53 -16.91 -1.66
N PHE A 141 1.62 -17.04 -2.43
CA PHE A 141 1.87 -16.28 -3.66
C PHE A 141 2.16 -17.27 -4.80
N PRO A 142 1.68 -17.04 -6.04
CA PRO A 142 1.85 -18.00 -7.13
C PRO A 142 3.32 -18.13 -7.56
N SER A 143 3.71 -19.31 -8.05
CA SER A 143 5.07 -19.56 -8.56
C SER A 143 5.41 -18.80 -9.84
N LYS A 144 4.39 -18.37 -10.59
CA LYS A 144 4.50 -17.54 -11.79
C LYS A 144 3.35 -16.54 -11.82
N TRP A 145 3.63 -15.32 -12.23
CA TRP A 145 2.66 -14.24 -12.36
C TRP A 145 3.08 -13.29 -13.48
N ALA A 146 2.10 -12.59 -14.05
CA ALA A 146 2.33 -11.45 -14.93
C ALA A 146 1.45 -10.31 -14.42
N TRP A 147 1.97 -9.09 -14.43
CA TRP A 147 1.26 -7.90 -14.02
C TRP A 147 1.42 -6.82 -15.07
N ALA A 148 0.32 -6.15 -15.40
CA ALA A 148 0.28 -5.05 -16.34
C ALA A 148 -0.75 -4.03 -15.87
N GLN A 149 -0.42 -2.76 -16.00
CA GLN A 149 -1.29 -1.64 -15.66
C GLN A 149 -1.03 -0.52 -16.67
N CYS A 150 -2.08 0.18 -17.07
CA CYS A 150 -2.02 1.27 -18.04
C CYS A 150 -3.11 2.30 -17.73
N ASN A 151 -2.69 3.55 -17.50
CA ASN A 151 -3.60 4.69 -17.25
C ASN A 151 -3.80 5.60 -18.47
N SER A 152 -3.10 5.34 -19.58
CA SER A 152 -3.17 6.19 -20.75
C SER A 152 -2.83 5.40 -22.02
N PHE A 153 -3.71 5.51 -23.00
CA PHE A 153 -3.42 5.13 -24.39
C PHE A 153 -3.46 6.39 -25.22
N ASP A 154 -2.54 6.50 -26.20
CA ASP A 154 -2.55 7.63 -27.14
C ASP A 154 -3.92 7.75 -27.82
N GLY A 155 -4.52 8.94 -27.74
CA GLY A 155 -5.86 9.21 -28.30
C GLY A 155 -7.04 8.84 -27.39
N CYS A 156 -6.78 8.24 -26.22
CA CYS A 156 -7.77 7.94 -25.20
C CYS A 156 -7.28 8.45 -23.82
N PRO A 157 -7.24 9.78 -23.61
CA PRO A 157 -7.10 10.30 -22.26
C PRO A 157 -8.33 9.85 -21.45
N GLY A 158 -8.07 9.23 -20.30
CA GLY A 158 -9.08 8.58 -19.45
C GLY A 158 -10.14 9.51 -18.86
#